data_AF-A0A2I0BHC4-F1
#
_entry.id   AF-A0A2I0BHC4-F1
#
_cell.length_a   1.000
_cell.length_b   1.000
_cell.length_c   1.000
_cell.angle_alpha   90.00
_cell.angle_beta   90.00
_cell.angle_gamma   90.00
#
_symmetry.space_group_name_H-M   'P 1'
#
loop_
_entity.id
_entity.type
_entity.pdbx_description
1 polymer ?
#
loop_
_entity_poly.entity_id
_entity_poly.type
_entity_poly.pdbx_seq_one_letter_code
_entity_poly.pdbx_strand_id
1 'polypeptide(L)'
;MYQMEDRLASLAQVNAEWVNKSEIARGEFNRSLADVNQAHSVHVKDLQKRIRELEDEKEALRKEGRRLRDERTEARDASTGAKEAILEAHHREELLKSEVHSLRALVENSSGWRGRHMEDLEEAVRRAVKIVSASPVGHHVRSQAAFDALLQTLVGVSILNQENIRGPAVLSFCGPKGPDRFFDAESPYPEEIPPPKSYAG
;
A
#
# COMPACT_ATOMS: atom_id res chain seq x y z
N MET A 1 0.95 106.30 74.39
CA MET A 1 1.84 105.12 74.33
C MET A 1 1.03 103.85 74.07
N TYR A 2 0.05 103.51 74.91
CA TYR A 2 -0.78 102.29 74.80
C TYR A 2 -1.37 101.93 73.41
N GLN A 3 -1.89 102.88 72.62
CA GLN A 3 -2.46 102.56 71.29
C GLN A 3 -1.46 102.02 70.26
N MET A 4 -0.18 102.42 70.34
CA MET A 4 0.84 101.90 69.42
C MET A 4 1.25 100.48 69.80
N GLU A 5 1.35 100.19 71.09
CA GLU A 5 1.68 98.86 71.62
C GLU A 5 0.61 97.84 71.21
N ASP A 6 -0.66 98.21 71.31
CA ASP A 6 -1.80 97.35 70.96
C ASP A 6 -1.84 97.03 69.44
N ARG A 7 -1.51 98.01 68.59
CA ARG A 7 -1.36 97.80 67.14
C ARG A 7 -0.17 96.90 66.81
N LEU A 8 0.96 97.07 67.48
CA LEU A 8 2.14 96.21 67.28
C LEU A 8 1.85 94.77 67.70
N ALA A 9 1.16 94.57 68.83
CA ALA A 9 0.72 93.26 69.28
C ALA A 9 -0.22 92.60 68.26
N SER A 10 -1.19 93.34 67.74
CA SER A 10 -2.12 92.86 66.71
C SER A 10 -1.40 92.43 65.43
N LEU A 11 -0.43 93.22 64.96
CA LEU A 11 0.38 92.88 63.78
C LEU A 11 1.26 91.65 64.03
N ALA A 12 1.85 91.52 65.22
CA ALA A 12 2.64 90.36 65.59
C ALA A 12 1.79 89.08 65.60
N GLN A 13 0.55 89.14 66.10
CA GLN A 13 -0.39 88.02 66.07
C GLN A 13 -0.75 87.61 64.63
N VAL A 14 -1.13 88.55 63.78
CA VAL A 14 -1.47 88.27 62.37
C VAL A 14 -0.27 87.67 61.63
N ASN A 15 0.93 88.19 61.87
CA ASN A 15 2.16 87.65 61.29
C ASN A 15 2.43 86.21 61.75
N ALA A 16 2.24 85.92 63.04
CA ALA A 16 2.40 84.56 63.58
C ALA A 16 1.38 83.58 62.97
N GLU A 17 0.11 84.00 62.83
CA GLU A 17 -0.92 83.19 62.17
C GLU A 17 -0.61 82.94 60.70
N TRP A 18 -0.11 83.95 59.98
CA TRP A 18 0.27 83.81 58.57
C TRP A 18 1.45 82.86 58.41
N VAL A 19 2.48 82.98 59.26
CA VAL A 19 3.63 82.06 59.27
C VAL A 19 3.15 80.64 59.50
N ASN A 20 2.33 80.40 60.53
CA ASN A 20 1.79 79.07 60.82
C ASN A 20 0.98 78.49 59.64
N LYS A 21 0.09 79.28 59.03
CA LYS A 21 -0.68 78.86 57.85
C LYS A 21 0.25 78.54 56.66
N SER A 22 1.29 79.33 56.44
CA SER A 22 2.27 79.11 55.38
C SER A 22 3.06 77.81 55.58
N GLU A 23 3.39 77.49 56.83
CA GLU A 23 4.10 76.26 57.17
C GLU A 23 3.23 75.02 56.99
N ILE A 24 1.96 75.10 57.39
CA ILE A 24 0.96 74.04 57.16
C ILE A 24 0.80 73.79 55.66
N ALA A 25 0.55 74.84 54.87
CA ALA A 25 0.38 74.72 53.41
C ALA A 25 1.63 74.15 52.74
N ARG A 26 2.83 74.57 53.16
CA ARG A 26 4.09 74.01 52.67
C ARG A 26 4.25 72.53 53.04
N GLY A 27 3.86 72.14 54.25
CA GLY A 27 3.87 70.75 54.70
C GLY A 27 2.93 69.86 53.88
N GLU A 28 1.73 70.34 53.59
CA GLU A 28 0.76 69.66 52.73
C GLU A 28 1.27 69.52 51.30
N PHE A 29 1.80 70.60 50.72
CA PHE A 29 2.40 70.57 49.38
C PHE A 29 3.54 69.54 49.29
N ASN A 30 4.45 69.52 50.27
CA ASN A 30 5.55 68.56 50.30
C ASN A 30 5.04 67.11 50.42
N ARG A 31 3.98 66.88 51.20
CA ARG A 31 3.36 65.55 51.32
C ARG A 31 2.74 65.11 49.99
N SER A 32 1.95 65.97 49.36
CA SER A 32 1.37 65.68 48.03
C SER A 32 2.45 65.43 46.97
N LEU A 33 3.54 66.20 47.00
CA LEU A 33 4.66 65.99 46.09
C LEU A 33 5.34 64.63 46.32
N ALA A 34 5.52 64.23 47.58
CA ALA A 34 6.07 62.92 47.92
C ALA A 34 5.16 61.78 47.42
N ASP A 35 3.85 61.88 47.63
CA ASP A 35 2.87 60.89 47.17
C ASP A 35 2.88 60.76 45.64
N VAL A 36 2.90 61.89 44.91
CA VAL A 36 2.98 61.89 43.44
C VAL A 36 4.28 61.28 42.96
N ASN A 37 5.42 61.62 43.57
CA ASN A 37 6.71 61.05 43.20
C ASN A 37 6.76 59.53 43.45
N GLN A 38 6.15 59.08 44.55
CA GLN A 38 6.05 57.66 44.86
C GLN A 38 5.18 56.94 43.82
N ALA A 39 3.99 57.46 43.52
CA ALA A 39 3.10 56.90 42.50
C ALA A 39 3.76 56.85 41.12
N HIS A 40 4.47 57.92 40.74
CA HIS A 40 5.22 57.99 39.50
C HIS A 40 6.32 56.91 39.44
N SER A 41 7.09 56.74 40.51
CA SER A 41 8.14 55.71 40.61
C SER A 41 7.57 54.29 40.46
N VAL A 42 6.42 54.01 41.09
CA VAL A 42 5.73 52.72 40.95
C VAL A 42 5.31 52.49 39.50
N HIS A 43 4.70 53.49 38.87
CA HIS A 43 4.25 53.38 37.48
C HIS A 43 5.41 53.18 36.49
N VAL A 44 6.52 53.90 36.66
CA VAL A 44 7.71 53.72 35.82
C VAL A 44 8.28 52.31 35.95
N LYS A 45 8.32 51.74 37.16
CA LYS A 45 8.77 50.35 37.37
C LYS A 45 7.85 49.33 36.72
N ASP A 46 6.54 49.56 36.78
CA ASP A 46 5.56 48.70 36.11
C ASP A 46 5.74 48.74 34.59
N LEU A 47 5.87 49.94 34.01
CA LEU A 47 6.15 50.07 32.57
C LEU A 47 7.47 49.39 32.16
N GLN A 48 8.53 49.56 32.95
CA GLN A 48 9.80 48.88 32.71
C GLN A 48 9.67 47.34 32.79
N LYS A 49 8.80 46.83 33.66
CA LYS A 49 8.49 45.40 33.73
C LYS A 49 7.75 44.95 32.46
N ARG A 50 6.68 45.66 32.09
CA ARG A 50 5.86 45.38 30.90
C ARG A 50 6.68 45.39 29.62
N ILE A 51 7.61 46.34 29.48
CA ILE A 51 8.50 46.43 28.31
C ILE A 51 9.34 45.16 28.18
N ARG A 52 9.95 44.68 29.27
CA ARG A 52 10.74 43.45 29.26
C ARG A 52 9.91 42.22 28.92
N GLU A 53 8.72 42.09 29.52
CA GLU A 53 7.79 40.99 29.22
C GLU A 53 7.43 40.97 27.72
N LEU A 54 7.13 42.13 27.12
CA LEU A 54 6.84 42.24 25.70
C LEU A 54 8.05 41.92 24.81
N GLU A 55 9.27 42.26 25.23
CA GLU A 55 10.49 41.90 24.52
C GLU A 55 10.70 40.38 24.51
N ASP A 56 10.46 39.72 25.65
CA ASP A 56 10.54 38.26 25.78
C ASP A 56 9.48 37.56 24.91
N GLU A 57 8.22 38.02 24.96
CA GLU A 57 7.13 37.50 24.13
C GLU A 57 7.43 37.67 22.63
N LYS A 58 7.96 38.85 22.24
CA LYS A 58 8.35 39.12 20.85
C LYS A 58 9.44 38.16 20.39
N GLU A 59 10.42 37.83 21.23
CA GLU A 59 11.45 36.86 20.87
C GLU A 59 10.91 35.42 20.81
N ALA A 60 9.98 35.06 21.70
CA ALA A 60 9.27 33.79 21.62
C ALA A 60 8.50 33.65 20.30
N LEU A 61 7.78 34.69 19.88
CA LEU A 61 7.07 34.71 18.59
C LEU A 61 8.03 34.61 17.40
N ARG A 62 9.22 35.23 17.46
CA ARG A 62 10.22 35.06 16.41
C ARG A 62 10.74 33.63 16.31
N LYS A 63 10.95 32.95 17.45
CA LYS A 63 11.35 31.54 17.50
C LYS A 63 10.27 30.64 16.91
N GLU A 64 9.02 30.85 17.32
CA GLU A 64 7.88 30.11 16.79
C GLU A 64 7.71 30.32 15.28
N GLY A 65 7.83 31.56 14.83
CA GLY A 65 7.77 31.89 13.40
C GLY A 65 8.90 31.26 12.58
N ARG A 66 10.09 31.03 13.17
CA ARG A 66 11.16 30.24 12.53
C ARG A 66 10.73 28.77 12.42
N ARG A 67 10.31 28.16 13.53
CA ARG A 67 9.85 26.75 13.55
C ARG A 67 8.76 26.47 12.51
N LEU A 68 7.73 27.32 12.45
CA LEU A 68 6.63 27.15 11.49
C LEU A 68 7.07 27.30 10.03
N ARG A 69 8.11 28.09 9.73
CA ARG A 69 8.67 28.16 8.37
C ARG A 69 9.38 26.87 8.01
N ASP A 70 10.14 26.31 8.94
CA ASP A 70 10.86 25.04 8.74
C ASP A 70 9.87 23.87 8.55
N GLU A 71 8.85 23.78 9.40
CA GLU A 71 7.75 22.81 9.26
C GLU A 71 7.03 22.96 7.91
N ARG A 72 6.78 24.20 7.46
CA ARG A 72 6.15 24.45 6.16
C ARG A 72 7.03 24.00 5.00
N THR A 73 8.35 24.18 5.08
CA THR A 73 9.26 23.69 4.04
C THR A 73 9.30 22.17 4.00
N GLU A 74 9.37 21.50 5.15
CA GLU A 74 9.35 20.05 5.24
C GLU A 74 8.04 19.46 4.68
N ALA A 75 6.89 20.05 5.04
CA ALA A 75 5.59 19.63 4.51
C ALA A 75 5.50 19.80 2.99
N ARG A 76 6.11 20.86 2.44
CA ARG A 76 6.16 21.08 1.00
C ARG A 76 7.00 20.01 0.30
N ASP A 77 8.17 19.71 0.85
CA ASP A 77 9.09 18.72 0.29
C ASP A 77 8.46 17.31 0.33
N ALA A 78 7.81 16.96 1.44
CA ALA A 78 7.04 15.72 1.57
C ALA A 78 5.88 15.66 0.56
N SER A 79 5.15 16.77 0.35
CA SER A 79 4.08 16.84 -0.64
C SER A 79 4.60 16.66 -2.07
N THR A 80 5.75 17.24 -2.41
CA THR A 80 6.37 17.04 -3.72
C THR A 80 6.83 15.60 -3.92
N GLY A 81 7.46 14.98 -2.91
CA GLY A 81 7.84 13.57 -2.97
C GLY A 81 6.64 12.63 -3.12
N ALA A 82 5.55 12.90 -2.41
CA ALA A 82 4.31 12.13 -2.56
C ALA A 82 3.71 12.24 -3.97
N LYS A 83 3.73 13.42 -4.59
CA LYS A 83 3.26 13.60 -5.97
C LYS A 83 4.10 12.83 -6.97
N GLU A 84 5.41 12.85 -6.81
CA GLU A 84 6.33 12.08 -7.67
C GLU A 84 6.07 10.57 -7.54
N ALA A 85 5.94 10.07 -6.32
CA ALA A 85 5.62 8.66 -6.05
C ALA A 85 4.28 8.23 -6.67
N ILE A 86 3.25 9.09 -6.62
CA ILE A 86 1.95 8.82 -7.26
C ILE A 86 2.10 8.73 -8.79
N LEU A 87 2.86 9.63 -9.41
CA LEU A 87 3.10 9.60 -10.85
C LEU A 87 3.88 8.36 -11.28
N GLU A 88 4.89 7.96 -10.50
CA GLU A 88 5.65 6.74 -10.75
C GLU A 88 4.76 5.50 -10.61
N ALA A 89 3.93 5.44 -9.57
CA ALA A 89 2.97 4.35 -9.37
C ALA A 89 1.97 4.25 -10.54
N HIS A 90 1.43 5.38 -11.00
CA HIS A 90 0.55 5.43 -12.16
C HIS A 90 1.25 4.94 -13.43
N HIS A 91 2.50 5.33 -13.66
CA HIS A 91 3.26 4.86 -14.82
C HIS A 91 3.46 3.34 -14.79
N ARG A 92 3.81 2.77 -13.63
CA ARG A 92 3.92 1.32 -13.44
C ARG A 92 2.59 0.59 -13.67
N GLU A 93 1.49 1.18 -13.20
CA GLU A 93 0.15 0.63 -13.42
C GLU A 93 -0.18 0.55 -14.92
N GLU A 94 0.09 1.61 -15.69
CA GLU A 94 -0.15 1.62 -17.14
C GLU A 94 0.72 0.59 -17.89
N LEU A 95 1.98 0.41 -17.47
CA LEU A 95 2.83 -0.64 -18.01
C LEU A 95 2.23 -2.03 -17.74
N LEU A 96 1.85 -2.32 -16.49
CA LEU A 96 1.22 -3.58 -16.12
C LEU A 96 -0.10 -3.81 -16.85
N LYS A 97 -0.92 -2.78 -17.02
CA LYS A 97 -2.14 -2.86 -17.84
C LYS A 97 -1.77 -3.29 -19.26
N SER A 98 -0.80 -2.65 -19.91
CA SER A 98 -0.40 -3.02 -21.27
C SER A 98 0.11 -4.46 -21.37
N GLU A 99 0.87 -4.93 -20.38
CA GLU A 99 1.36 -6.31 -20.31
C GLU A 99 0.22 -7.32 -20.12
N VAL A 100 -0.71 -7.05 -19.22
CA VAL A 100 -1.92 -7.87 -19.01
C VAL A 100 -2.75 -7.95 -20.29
N HIS A 101 -2.91 -6.84 -21.03
CA HIS A 101 -3.62 -6.86 -22.32
C HIS A 101 -2.87 -7.70 -23.37
N SER A 102 -1.54 -7.62 -23.43
CA SER A 102 -0.72 -8.43 -24.34
C SER A 102 -0.82 -9.93 -24.02
N LEU A 103 -0.69 -10.30 -22.74
CA LEU A 103 -0.82 -11.68 -22.29
C LEU A 103 -2.24 -12.23 -22.55
N ARG A 104 -3.27 -11.42 -22.31
CA ARG A 104 -4.66 -11.77 -22.66
C ARG A 104 -4.79 -12.10 -24.14
N ALA A 105 -4.28 -11.23 -25.03
CA ALA A 105 -4.32 -11.46 -26.46
C ALA A 105 -3.56 -12.74 -26.87
N LEU A 106 -2.41 -13.02 -26.26
CA LEU A 106 -1.66 -14.25 -26.48
C LEU A 106 -2.47 -15.50 -26.09
N VAL A 107 -3.08 -15.48 -24.90
CA VAL A 107 -3.90 -16.59 -24.39
C VAL A 107 -5.11 -16.83 -25.30
N GLU A 108 -5.85 -15.78 -25.65
CA GLU A 108 -7.00 -15.85 -26.56
C GLU A 108 -6.59 -16.43 -27.91
N ASN A 109 -5.50 -15.95 -28.51
CA ASN A 109 -4.95 -16.51 -29.74
C ASN A 109 -4.62 -18.00 -29.58
N SER A 110 -3.89 -18.40 -28.54
CA SER A 110 -3.51 -19.81 -28.33
C SER A 110 -4.71 -20.75 -28.12
N SER A 111 -5.77 -20.26 -27.47
CA SER A 111 -6.99 -21.03 -27.21
C SER A 111 -7.77 -21.33 -28.50
N GLY A 112 -7.86 -20.37 -29.42
CA GLY A 112 -8.49 -20.56 -30.72
C GLY A 112 -7.71 -21.52 -31.64
N TRP A 113 -6.38 -21.51 -31.56
CA TRP A 113 -5.53 -22.48 -32.27
C TRP A 113 -5.69 -23.91 -31.70
N ARG A 114 -5.78 -24.06 -30.38
CA ARG A 114 -6.00 -25.36 -29.73
C ARG A 114 -7.37 -25.97 -30.10
N GLY A 115 -8.43 -25.16 -30.13
CA GLY A 115 -9.77 -25.60 -30.52
C GLY A 115 -9.80 -26.14 -31.96
N ARG A 116 -9.33 -25.34 -32.93
CA ARG A 116 -9.28 -25.76 -34.34
C ARG A 116 -8.40 -26.99 -34.56
N HIS A 117 -7.26 -27.08 -33.89
CA HIS A 117 -6.39 -28.25 -34.01
C HIS A 117 -7.08 -29.51 -33.47
N MET A 118 -7.83 -29.41 -32.37
CA MET A 118 -8.59 -30.53 -31.82
C MET A 118 -9.72 -30.95 -32.76
N GLU A 119 -10.44 -30.00 -33.36
CA GLU A 119 -11.47 -30.27 -34.38
C GLU A 119 -10.90 -30.99 -35.61
N ASP A 120 -9.75 -30.53 -36.14
CA ASP A 120 -9.07 -31.16 -37.26
C ASP A 120 -8.61 -32.60 -36.93
N LEU A 121 -8.12 -32.81 -35.70
CA LEU A 121 -7.71 -34.13 -35.21
C LEU A 121 -8.93 -35.07 -35.08
N GLU A 122 -10.02 -34.59 -34.51
CA GLU A 122 -11.28 -35.34 -34.40
C GLU A 122 -11.81 -35.76 -35.78
N GLU A 123 -11.79 -34.86 -36.75
CA GLU A 123 -12.21 -35.15 -38.13
C GLU A 123 -11.25 -36.15 -38.81
N ALA A 124 -9.94 -36.01 -38.62
CA ALA A 124 -8.94 -36.95 -39.14
C ALA A 124 -9.13 -38.37 -38.56
N VAL A 125 -9.33 -38.48 -37.24
CA VAL A 125 -9.62 -39.76 -36.57
C VAL A 125 -10.93 -40.35 -37.08
N ARG A 126 -12.00 -39.55 -37.18
CA ARG A 126 -13.30 -39.98 -37.72
C ARG A 126 -13.16 -40.56 -39.13
N ARG A 127 -12.37 -39.91 -40.00
CA ARG A 127 -12.07 -40.40 -41.35
C ARG A 127 -11.26 -41.68 -41.34
N ALA A 128 -10.21 -41.75 -40.52
CA ALA A 128 -9.39 -42.95 -40.39
C ALA A 128 -10.22 -44.16 -39.94
N VAL A 129 -11.08 -43.98 -38.92
CA VAL A 129 -12.02 -45.02 -38.47
C VAL A 129 -12.92 -45.47 -39.61
N LYS A 130 -13.53 -44.54 -40.36
CA LYS A 130 -14.40 -44.87 -41.50
C LYS A 130 -13.66 -45.68 -42.58
N ILE A 131 -12.41 -45.35 -42.89
CA ILE A 131 -11.59 -46.07 -43.87
C ILE A 131 -11.24 -47.46 -43.36
N VAL A 132 -10.81 -47.58 -42.10
CA VAL A 132 -10.48 -48.87 -41.48
C VAL A 132 -11.70 -49.77 -41.46
N SER A 133 -12.87 -49.29 -41.04
CA SER A 133 -14.11 -50.07 -40.99
C SER A 133 -14.60 -50.52 -42.37
N ALA A 134 -14.26 -49.82 -43.45
CA ALA A 134 -14.63 -50.19 -44.82
C ALA A 134 -13.61 -51.13 -45.50
N SER A 135 -12.45 -51.38 -44.89
CA SER A 135 -11.41 -52.26 -45.45
C SER A 135 -11.74 -53.75 -45.22
N PRO A 136 -11.35 -54.67 -46.14
CA PRO A 136 -11.43 -56.12 -45.90
C PRO A 136 -10.69 -56.56 -44.64
N VAL A 137 -9.59 -55.86 -44.28
CA VAL A 137 -8.88 -56.05 -43.01
C VAL A 137 -9.73 -55.55 -41.84
N GLY A 138 -10.50 -54.46 -41.98
CA GLY A 138 -11.45 -54.02 -40.95
C GLY A 138 -12.65 -54.94 -40.77
N HIS A 139 -13.11 -55.61 -41.84
CA HIS A 139 -14.07 -56.70 -41.76
C HIS A 139 -13.46 -57.96 -41.13
N HIS A 140 -12.15 -58.19 -41.29
CA HIS A 140 -11.42 -59.30 -40.66
C HIS A 140 -10.88 -59.01 -39.24
N VAL A 141 -10.76 -57.74 -38.85
CA VAL A 141 -10.36 -57.28 -37.50
C VAL A 141 -11.62 -57.15 -36.61
N ARG A 142 -12.37 -58.25 -36.58
CA ARG A 142 -12.98 -58.74 -35.35
C ARG A 142 -11.95 -59.54 -34.52
N SER A 143 -10.64 -59.34 -34.73
CA SER A 143 -9.66 -59.87 -33.79
C SER A 143 -9.69 -58.96 -32.57
N GLN A 144 -10.45 -59.37 -31.56
CA GLN A 144 -10.39 -58.81 -30.21
C GLN A 144 -8.93 -58.56 -29.78
N ALA A 145 -8.00 -59.42 -30.20
CA ALA A 145 -6.56 -59.29 -29.98
C ALA A 145 -5.94 -57.96 -30.47
N ALA A 146 -6.37 -57.40 -31.60
CA ALA A 146 -5.80 -56.14 -32.11
C ALA A 146 -6.31 -54.93 -31.31
N PHE A 147 -7.58 -54.93 -30.92
CA PHE A 147 -8.13 -53.93 -30.01
C PHE A 147 -7.50 -54.05 -28.63
N ASP A 148 -7.27 -55.27 -28.15
CA ASP A 148 -6.63 -55.52 -26.86
C ASP A 148 -5.19 -55.01 -26.83
N ALA A 149 -4.41 -55.23 -27.89
CA ALA A 149 -3.05 -54.69 -28.00
C ALA A 149 -3.04 -53.15 -28.03
N LEU A 150 -4.00 -52.53 -28.71
CA LEU A 150 -4.11 -51.07 -28.78
C LEU A 150 -4.52 -50.47 -27.43
N LEU A 151 -5.53 -51.03 -26.76
CA LEU A 151 -5.97 -50.59 -25.44
C LEU A 151 -4.86 -50.80 -24.39
N GLN A 152 -4.16 -51.93 -24.40
CA GLN A 152 -3.01 -52.17 -23.52
C GLN A 152 -1.89 -51.14 -23.74
N THR A 153 -1.62 -50.76 -24.99
CA THR A 153 -0.63 -49.73 -25.30
C THR A 153 -1.05 -48.37 -24.75
N LEU A 154 -2.32 -47.98 -24.93
CA LEU A 154 -2.86 -46.71 -24.42
C LEU A 154 -2.88 -46.66 -22.89
N VAL A 155 -3.12 -47.79 -22.23
CA VAL A 155 -2.97 -47.93 -20.77
C VAL A 155 -1.49 -47.81 -20.37
N GLY A 156 -0.59 -48.47 -21.09
CA GLY A 156 0.86 -48.41 -20.84
C GLY A 156 1.49 -47.03 -21.02
N VAL A 157 0.93 -46.18 -21.90
CA VAL A 157 1.33 -44.77 -22.05
C VAL A 157 0.47 -43.79 -21.24
N SER A 158 -0.35 -44.31 -20.31
CA SER A 158 -1.18 -43.53 -19.37
C SER A 158 -2.22 -42.60 -20.03
N ILE A 159 -2.61 -42.87 -21.28
CA ILE A 159 -3.70 -42.17 -21.97
C ILE A 159 -5.05 -42.71 -21.48
N LEU A 160 -5.15 -44.03 -21.29
CA LEU A 160 -6.29 -44.66 -20.65
C LEU A 160 -5.97 -45.02 -19.19
N ASN A 161 -6.88 -44.66 -18.29
CA ASN A 161 -6.86 -44.97 -16.87
C ASN A 161 -8.13 -45.77 -16.48
N GLN A 162 -8.17 -46.26 -15.25
CA GLN A 162 -9.24 -47.16 -14.80
C GLN A 162 -10.65 -46.52 -14.88
N GLU A 163 -10.74 -45.20 -14.80
CA GLU A 163 -12.01 -44.48 -14.88
C GLU A 163 -12.43 -44.25 -16.34
N ASN A 164 -11.52 -43.78 -17.20
CA ASN A 164 -11.86 -43.38 -18.56
C ASN A 164 -12.06 -44.58 -19.51
N ILE A 165 -11.45 -45.74 -19.23
CA ILE A 165 -11.63 -46.96 -20.01
C ILE A 165 -13.06 -47.54 -19.86
N ARG A 166 -13.73 -47.23 -18.74
CA ARG A 166 -15.13 -47.60 -18.47
C ARG A 166 -16.12 -46.67 -19.17
N GLY A 167 -15.62 -45.65 -19.87
CA GLY A 167 -16.43 -44.73 -20.66
C GLY A 167 -17.18 -45.47 -21.78
N PRO A 168 -18.43 -45.09 -22.10
CA PRO A 168 -19.25 -45.78 -23.11
C PRO A 168 -18.58 -45.91 -24.49
N ALA A 169 -17.72 -44.96 -24.85
CA ALA A 169 -17.00 -44.93 -26.11
C ALA A 169 -15.87 -45.96 -26.20
N VAL A 170 -15.30 -46.39 -25.06
CA VAL A 170 -14.19 -47.35 -25.01
C VAL A 170 -14.68 -48.74 -24.60
N LEU A 171 -15.72 -48.79 -23.76
CA LEU A 171 -16.28 -50.02 -23.19
C LEU A 171 -16.73 -51.04 -24.25
N SER A 172 -17.27 -50.57 -25.38
CA SER A 172 -17.68 -51.45 -26.49
C SER A 172 -16.53 -52.21 -27.15
N PHE A 173 -15.29 -51.78 -26.93
CA PHE A 173 -14.08 -52.40 -27.48
C PHE A 173 -13.41 -53.38 -26.51
N CYS A 174 -13.76 -53.37 -25.22
CA CYS A 174 -13.14 -54.21 -24.19
C CYS A 174 -13.56 -55.70 -24.24
N GLY A 175 -14.44 -56.08 -25.15
CA GLY A 175 -14.87 -57.47 -25.33
C GLY A 175 -15.54 -58.08 -24.09
N PRO A 176 -15.81 -59.39 -24.09
CA PRO A 176 -16.60 -60.05 -23.04
C PRO A 176 -15.90 -60.16 -21.69
N LYS A 177 -14.57 -59.97 -21.61
CA LYS A 177 -13.81 -60.03 -20.33
C LYS A 177 -13.71 -58.67 -19.63
N GLY A 178 -14.21 -57.59 -20.24
CA GLY A 178 -14.27 -56.28 -19.62
C GLY A 178 -12.94 -55.51 -19.57
N PRO A 179 -12.97 -54.25 -19.12
CA PRO A 179 -11.82 -53.34 -19.14
C PRO A 179 -10.78 -53.61 -18.04
N ASP A 180 -11.16 -54.29 -16.96
CA ASP A 180 -10.27 -54.42 -15.78
C ASP A 180 -9.01 -55.26 -16.07
N ARG A 181 -9.11 -56.21 -17.01
CA ARG A 181 -8.01 -57.09 -17.43
C ARG A 181 -6.77 -56.38 -17.98
N PHE A 182 -6.89 -55.12 -18.40
CA PHE A 182 -5.77 -54.34 -18.93
C PHE A 182 -4.90 -53.72 -17.82
N PHE A 183 -5.39 -53.76 -16.58
CA PHE A 183 -4.74 -53.23 -15.37
C PHE A 183 -4.35 -54.34 -14.37
N ASP A 184 -4.80 -55.58 -14.60
CA ASP A 184 -4.44 -56.74 -13.78
C ASP A 184 -3.00 -57.19 -14.09
N ALA A 185 -2.16 -57.26 -13.05
CA ALA A 185 -0.71 -57.47 -13.16
C ALA A 185 -0.29 -58.93 -13.42
N GLU A 186 -0.81 -59.56 -14.47
CA GLU A 186 -0.25 -60.81 -15.01
C GLU A 186 0.38 -60.57 -16.39
N SER A 187 1.62 -60.07 -16.36
CA SER A 187 2.50 -59.94 -17.53
C SER A 187 3.13 -61.29 -17.88
N PRO A 188 2.96 -61.85 -19.10
CA PRO A 188 3.93 -62.80 -19.62
C PRO A 188 5.15 -62.00 -20.12
N TYR A 189 6.27 -62.16 -19.42
CA TYR A 189 7.60 -61.74 -19.88
C TYR A 189 7.85 -62.20 -21.33
N PRO A 190 8.40 -61.34 -22.23
CA PRO A 190 8.91 -61.82 -23.51
C PRO A 190 10.17 -62.67 -23.29
N GLU A 191 10.20 -63.85 -23.91
CA GLU A 191 11.30 -64.82 -23.89
C GLU A 191 12.68 -64.20 -24.18
N GLU A 192 13.68 -64.66 -23.41
CA GLU A 192 15.09 -64.37 -23.57
C GLU A 192 15.61 -64.67 -24.99
N ILE A 193 16.40 -63.74 -25.52
CA ILE A 193 17.22 -63.94 -26.73
C ILE A 193 18.32 -64.96 -26.40
N PRO A 194 18.55 -66.04 -27.18
CA PRO A 194 19.63 -66.97 -26.90
C PRO A 194 21.00 -66.33 -27.21
N PRO A 195 22.07 -66.70 -26.49
CA PRO A 195 23.36 -66.03 -26.60
C PRO A 195 24.07 -66.31 -27.93
N PRO A 196 24.96 -65.42 -28.40
CA PRO A 196 25.63 -65.56 -29.68
C PRO A 196 26.65 -66.71 -29.66
N LYS A 197 26.57 -67.59 -30.67
CA LYS A 197 27.58 -68.62 -30.93
C LYS A 197 28.89 -67.98 -31.37
N SER A 198 29.96 -68.22 -30.60
CA SER A 198 31.34 -67.98 -31.01
C SER A 198 31.71 -68.96 -32.13
N TYR A 199 32.04 -68.43 -33.31
CA TYR A 199 32.68 -69.19 -34.39
C TYR A 199 34.19 -68.95 -34.31
N ALA A 200 34.93 -70.00 -33.99
CA ALA A 200 36.35 -70.12 -34.28
C ALA A 200 36.49 -70.83 -35.62
N GLY A 201 37.26 -70.24 -36.53
CA GLY A 201 37.55 -70.73 -37.88
C GLY A 201 38.34 -69.69 -38.65
#